data_AF-A0AAU9LG23-F1
#
_entry.id   AF-A0AAU9LG23-F1
#
_cell.length_a   1.000
_cell.length_b   1.000
_cell.length_c   1.000
_cell.angle_alpha   90.00
_cell.angle_beta   90.00
_cell.angle_gamma   90.00
#
_symmetry.space_group_name_H-M   'P 1'
#
loop_
_entity.id
_entity.type
_entity.pdbx_description
1 polymer ?
#
loop_
_entity_poly.entity_id
_entity_poly.type
_entity_poly.pdbx_seq_one_letter_code
_entity_poly.pdbx_strand_id
1 'polypeptide(L)'
;MGFCGTTKAYCGKDCRGGACSLPAPPNNVYVPGIVTNAFFNGIVAKSARNCLGRRFYTRDAFLTVIKNYPRFGRSGSIMDSKREIAAFFAHVTYLTKHFCYIEEINGRSKSYCDTVDSQYPCNPKKRYYGRGPMQLAWNYNYGAAGKSLGFDGINNPEIVATNRVVSFKTALWFWMENVHWDFASGKGFGATIQAINGNECKGKNRAAVRSRVTYYVNYCKQFGVATGRNLWC
;
A
#
# COMPACT_ATOMS: atom_id res chain seq x y z
N MET A 1 -6.70 7.69 28.85
CA MET A 1 -6.91 9.12 28.54
C MET A 1 -7.46 9.25 27.13
N GLY A 2 -8.45 10.11 26.93
CA GLY A 2 -9.00 10.45 25.62
C GLY A 2 -9.04 11.97 25.50
N PHE A 3 -8.61 12.50 24.36
CA PHE A 3 -8.63 13.93 24.07
C PHE A 3 -9.73 14.22 23.03
N CYS A 4 -10.39 15.36 23.17
CA CYS A 4 -11.41 15.82 22.23
C CYS A 4 -10.78 16.78 21.21
N GLY A 5 -11.22 16.69 19.96
CA GLY A 5 -10.82 17.62 18.91
C GLY A 5 -11.54 17.31 17.60
N THR A 6 -11.40 18.19 16.62
CA THR A 6 -12.10 18.11 15.33
C THR A 6 -11.17 17.80 14.16
N THR A 7 -9.86 17.67 14.40
CA THR A 7 -8.87 17.39 13.35
C THR A 7 -8.82 15.89 13.03
N LYS A 8 -8.15 15.52 11.92
CA LYS A 8 -7.94 14.11 11.52
C LYS A 8 -7.27 13.27 12.63
N ALA A 9 -6.45 13.88 13.49
CA ALA A 9 -5.81 13.20 14.60
C ALA A 9 -6.82 12.73 15.68
N TYR A 10 -7.94 13.44 15.83
CA TYR A 10 -8.99 13.13 16.81
C TYR A 10 -10.13 12.32 16.20
N CYS A 11 -10.54 12.68 14.97
CA CYS A 11 -11.68 12.08 14.29
C CYS A 11 -11.30 10.93 13.34
N GLY A 12 -10.02 10.53 13.29
CA GLY A 12 -9.51 9.52 12.36
C GLY A 12 -9.44 8.12 12.97
N LYS A 13 -8.35 7.42 12.65
CA LYS A 13 -8.00 6.12 13.21
C LYS A 13 -7.99 6.22 14.75
N ASP A 14 -8.57 5.24 15.42
CA ASP A 14 -8.70 5.15 16.89
C ASP A 14 -9.64 6.15 17.57
N CYS A 15 -10.45 6.90 16.81
CA CYS A 15 -11.49 7.76 17.36
C CYS A 15 -12.49 6.94 18.20
N ARG A 16 -12.75 7.38 19.44
CA ARG A 16 -13.55 6.66 20.44
C ARG A 16 -14.98 7.18 20.61
N GLY A 17 -15.32 8.33 20.03
CA GLY A 17 -16.65 8.94 20.12
C GLY A 17 -16.76 10.28 19.39
N GLY A 18 -17.98 10.66 18.98
CA GLY A 18 -18.26 11.88 18.20
C GLY A 18 -18.33 11.62 16.68
N ALA A 19 -18.07 12.65 15.87
CA ALA A 19 -18.08 12.59 14.40
C ALA A 19 -16.84 11.87 13.84
N CYS A 20 -16.58 10.64 14.32
CA CYS A 20 -15.48 9.81 13.87
C CYS A 20 -15.64 9.45 12.39
N SER A 21 -14.59 9.63 11.60
CA SER A 21 -14.47 9.14 10.23
C SER A 21 -14.08 7.66 10.27
N LEU A 22 -14.93 6.80 10.84
CA LEU A 22 -14.68 5.36 10.95
C LEU A 22 -14.81 4.68 9.57
N PRO A 23 -14.06 3.60 9.30
CA PRO A 23 -14.23 2.78 8.13
C PRO A 23 -15.60 2.13 8.23
N ALA A 24 -16.22 1.90 7.08
CA ALA A 24 -17.47 1.17 7.03
C ALA A 24 -17.35 -0.21 7.74
N PRO A 25 -18.47 -0.71 8.31
CA PRO A 25 -18.49 -2.01 8.99
C PRO A 25 -17.90 -3.13 8.13
N PRO A 26 -17.27 -4.15 8.74
CA PRO A 26 -16.63 -5.21 7.98
C PRO A 26 -17.65 -6.11 7.25
N ASN A 27 -17.20 -6.76 6.17
CA ASN A 27 -17.93 -7.78 5.43
C ASN A 27 -17.10 -9.07 5.26
N ASN A 28 -17.75 -10.13 4.78
CA ASN A 28 -17.14 -11.46 4.64
C ASN A 28 -16.72 -11.78 3.20
N VAL A 29 -16.32 -10.78 2.40
CA VAL A 29 -15.96 -11.05 1.00
C VAL A 29 -14.78 -12.02 0.90
N TYR A 30 -14.86 -12.92 -0.09
CA TYR A 30 -13.78 -13.85 -0.40
C TYR A 30 -12.75 -13.18 -1.31
N VAL A 31 -11.76 -12.50 -0.71
CA VAL A 31 -10.66 -11.81 -1.43
C VAL A 31 -9.96 -12.71 -2.48
N PRO A 32 -9.66 -14.00 -2.23
CA PRO A 32 -9.07 -14.86 -3.25
C PRO A 32 -9.96 -15.05 -4.49
N GLY A 33 -11.27 -14.89 -4.37
CA GLY A 33 -12.21 -14.91 -5.50
C GLY A 33 -12.22 -13.62 -6.32
N ILE A 34 -11.79 -12.50 -5.75
CA ILE A 34 -11.62 -11.22 -6.46
C ILE A 34 -10.22 -11.17 -7.10
N VAL A 35 -9.18 -11.44 -6.30
CA VAL A 35 -7.80 -11.51 -6.77
C VAL A 35 -7.58 -12.90 -7.35
N THR A 36 -8.08 -13.14 -8.56
CA THR A 36 -7.92 -14.41 -9.27
C THR A 36 -6.49 -14.58 -9.82
N ASN A 37 -6.12 -15.81 -10.22
CA ASN A 37 -4.88 -16.03 -10.97
C ASN A 37 -4.85 -15.20 -12.25
N ALA A 38 -5.97 -15.12 -12.97
CA ALA A 38 -6.07 -14.33 -14.21
C ALA A 38 -5.81 -12.85 -13.97
N PHE A 39 -6.41 -12.26 -12.93
CA PHE A 39 -6.18 -10.86 -12.58
C PHE A 39 -4.71 -10.61 -12.19
N PHE A 40 -4.18 -11.37 -11.22
CA PHE A 40 -2.82 -11.17 -10.72
C PHE A 40 -1.77 -11.39 -11.82
N ASN A 41 -1.88 -12.50 -12.56
CA ASN A 41 -0.95 -12.81 -13.66
C ASN A 41 -1.13 -11.84 -14.84
N GLY A 42 -2.33 -11.30 -15.04
CA GLY A 42 -2.60 -10.25 -16.03
C GLY A 42 -1.86 -8.93 -15.73
N ILE A 43 -1.63 -8.62 -14.45
CA ILE A 43 -0.73 -7.51 -14.06
C ILE A 43 0.71 -7.89 -14.43
N VAL A 44 1.20 -9.02 -13.93
CA VAL A 44 2.59 -9.46 -14.14
C VAL A 44 2.92 -9.57 -15.63
N ALA A 45 2.01 -10.06 -16.46
CA ALA A 45 2.18 -10.26 -17.90
C ALA A 45 2.51 -8.96 -18.65
N LYS A 46 2.12 -7.79 -18.12
CA LYS A 46 2.44 -6.47 -18.72
C LYS A 46 3.87 -6.00 -18.46
N SER A 47 4.61 -6.64 -17.56
CA SER A 47 6.05 -6.38 -17.36
C SER A 47 6.92 -7.06 -18.43
N ALA A 48 8.10 -6.50 -18.69
CA ALA A 48 9.07 -7.12 -19.58
C ALA A 48 9.48 -8.52 -19.09
N ARG A 49 9.72 -9.46 -20.01
CA ARG A 49 9.96 -10.89 -19.68
C ARG A 49 11.16 -11.12 -18.77
N ASN A 50 12.17 -10.25 -18.83
CA ASN A 50 13.40 -10.31 -18.02
C ASN A 50 13.27 -9.62 -16.65
N CYS A 51 12.11 -9.05 -16.31
CA CYS A 51 11.91 -8.42 -15.00
C CYS A 51 12.03 -9.45 -13.87
N LEU A 52 12.95 -9.20 -12.93
CA LEU A 52 13.20 -10.08 -11.78
C LEU A 52 11.95 -10.27 -10.90
N GLY A 53 11.12 -9.22 -10.77
CA GLY A 53 9.91 -9.27 -9.94
C GLY A 53 8.87 -10.31 -10.40
N ARG A 54 8.90 -10.75 -11.68
CA ARG A 54 8.00 -11.77 -12.21
C ARG A 54 8.11 -13.12 -11.49
N ARG A 55 9.30 -13.48 -11.02
CA ARG A 55 9.57 -14.73 -10.28
C ARG A 55 9.44 -14.55 -8.77
N PHE A 56 9.42 -13.29 -8.31
CA PHE A 56 9.40 -12.95 -6.90
C PHE A 56 7.98 -12.78 -6.38
N TYR A 57 7.15 -11.99 -7.07
CA TYR A 57 5.77 -11.70 -6.68
C TYR A 57 4.83 -12.78 -7.20
N THR A 58 4.25 -13.54 -6.28
CA THR A 58 3.25 -14.56 -6.59
C THR A 58 1.94 -14.26 -5.88
N ARG A 59 0.83 -14.66 -6.52
CA ARG A 59 -0.50 -14.58 -5.90
C ARG A 59 -0.56 -15.37 -4.59
N ASP A 60 0.07 -16.55 -4.55
CA ASP A 60 0.06 -17.39 -3.35
C ASP A 60 0.77 -16.73 -2.16
N ALA A 61 1.86 -15.99 -2.40
CA ALA A 61 2.49 -15.20 -1.36
C ALA A 61 1.54 -14.10 -0.85
N PHE A 62 0.87 -13.38 -1.75
CA PHE A 62 -0.16 -12.41 -1.36
C PHE A 62 -1.29 -13.04 -0.53
N LEU A 63 -1.83 -14.19 -0.97
CA LEU A 63 -2.90 -14.88 -0.25
C LEU A 63 -2.45 -15.51 1.07
N THR A 64 -1.19 -15.90 1.20
CA THR A 64 -0.62 -16.33 2.48
C THR A 64 -0.66 -15.18 3.48
N VAL A 65 -0.31 -13.98 3.03
CA VAL A 65 -0.25 -12.79 3.90
C VAL A 65 -1.65 -12.28 4.24
N ILE A 66 -2.61 -12.30 3.31
CA ILE A 66 -3.94 -11.71 3.51
C ILE A 66 -4.72 -12.33 4.68
N LYS A 67 -4.39 -13.58 5.06
CA LYS A 67 -4.98 -14.25 6.23
C LYS A 67 -4.76 -13.46 7.53
N ASN A 68 -3.68 -12.68 7.61
CA ASN A 68 -3.35 -11.84 8.78
C ASN A 68 -3.98 -10.44 8.74
N TYR A 69 -4.72 -10.10 7.68
CA TYR A 69 -5.30 -8.77 7.47
C TYR A 69 -6.81 -8.88 7.23
N PRO A 70 -7.59 -9.19 8.28
CA PRO A 70 -9.03 -9.46 8.15
C PRO A 70 -9.84 -8.25 7.69
N ARG A 71 -9.34 -7.01 7.83
CA ARG A 71 -10.03 -5.80 7.37
C ARG A 71 -9.70 -5.40 5.93
N PHE A 72 -8.57 -5.85 5.38
CA PHE A 72 -8.17 -5.49 4.02
C PHE A 72 -9.20 -6.00 3.01
N GLY A 73 -9.70 -5.09 2.17
CA GLY A 73 -10.70 -5.42 1.15
C GLY A 73 -12.01 -5.90 1.75
N ARG A 74 -12.32 -5.58 3.02
CA ARG A 74 -13.48 -6.10 3.74
C ARG A 74 -14.21 -5.02 4.53
N SER A 75 -14.06 -3.74 4.21
CA SER A 75 -14.84 -2.66 4.82
C SER A 75 -15.96 -2.21 3.87
N GLY A 76 -17.20 -2.14 4.36
CA GLY A 76 -18.37 -1.68 3.60
C GLY A 76 -19.03 -2.78 2.76
N SER A 77 -19.52 -2.41 1.57
CA SER A 77 -20.15 -3.35 0.64
C SER A 77 -19.13 -4.23 -0.09
N ILE A 78 -19.59 -5.28 -0.77
CA ILE A 78 -18.74 -6.07 -1.69
C ILE A 78 -18.16 -5.18 -2.80
N MET A 79 -18.87 -4.11 -3.19
CA MET A 79 -18.39 -3.14 -4.17
C MET A 79 -17.26 -2.27 -3.60
N ASP A 80 -17.32 -1.91 -2.32
CA ASP A 80 -16.22 -1.22 -1.62
C ASP A 80 -14.99 -2.11 -1.51
N SER A 81 -15.18 -3.39 -1.20
CA SER A 81 -14.12 -4.39 -1.20
C SER A 81 -13.39 -4.48 -2.55
N LYS A 82 -14.15 -4.60 -3.65
CA LYS A 82 -13.58 -4.63 -5.01
C LYS A 82 -12.81 -3.35 -5.33
N ARG A 83 -13.35 -2.19 -4.94
CA ARG A 83 -12.68 -0.89 -5.11
C ARG A 83 -11.39 -0.80 -4.29
N GLU A 84 -11.37 -1.24 -3.05
CA GLU A 84 -10.16 -1.20 -2.21
C GLU A 84 -9.06 -2.09 -2.78
N ILE A 85 -9.42 -3.31 -3.21
CA ILE A 85 -8.48 -4.23 -3.85
C ILE A 85 -7.95 -3.63 -5.16
N ALA A 86 -8.83 -3.02 -5.98
CA ALA A 86 -8.42 -2.33 -7.20
C ALA A 86 -7.46 -1.16 -6.90
N ALA A 87 -7.73 -0.38 -5.86
CA ALA A 87 -6.89 0.74 -5.44
C ALA A 87 -5.51 0.27 -5.00
N PHE A 88 -5.44 -0.73 -4.12
CA PHE A 88 -4.18 -1.33 -3.67
C PHE A 88 -3.33 -1.80 -4.85
N PHE A 89 -3.90 -2.62 -5.75
CA PHE A 89 -3.16 -3.12 -6.90
C PHE A 89 -2.82 -2.02 -7.92
N ALA A 90 -3.62 -0.95 -8.05
CA ALA A 90 -3.27 0.18 -8.91
C ALA A 90 -2.01 0.90 -8.43
N HIS A 91 -1.88 1.12 -7.11
CA HIS A 91 -0.66 1.68 -6.54
C HIS A 91 0.54 0.74 -6.69
N VAL A 92 0.35 -0.54 -6.38
CA VAL A 92 1.40 -1.56 -6.56
C VAL A 92 1.89 -1.61 -8.01
N THR A 93 0.97 -1.63 -8.98
CA THR A 93 1.31 -1.64 -10.40
C THR A 93 2.11 -0.40 -10.79
N TYR A 94 1.69 0.79 -10.34
CA TYR A 94 2.43 2.02 -10.61
C TYR A 94 3.84 1.98 -10.02
N LEU A 95 3.95 1.66 -8.72
CA LEU A 95 5.20 1.71 -7.95
C LEU A 95 6.24 0.67 -8.43
N THR A 96 5.78 -0.52 -8.81
CA THR A 96 6.66 -1.63 -9.24
C THR A 96 6.79 -1.75 -10.76
N LYS A 97 6.10 -0.91 -11.53
CA LYS A 97 5.89 -1.05 -12.98
C LYS A 97 5.42 -2.45 -13.34
N HIS A 98 4.21 -2.81 -12.90
CA HIS A 98 3.57 -4.12 -13.14
C HIS A 98 4.34 -5.30 -12.53
N PHE A 99 4.76 -5.20 -11.28
CA PHE A 99 5.59 -6.20 -10.59
C PHE A 99 6.95 -6.45 -11.27
N CYS A 100 7.49 -5.47 -12.00
CA CYS A 100 8.80 -5.61 -12.61
C CYS A 100 9.92 -5.44 -11.57
N TYR A 101 9.82 -4.37 -10.77
CA TYR A 101 10.86 -3.95 -9.82
C TYR A 101 10.54 -4.41 -8.41
N ILE A 102 11.54 -5.01 -7.76
CA ILE A 102 11.51 -5.36 -6.34
C ILE A 102 12.07 -4.22 -5.50
N GLU A 103 13.17 -3.64 -5.98
CA GLU A 103 13.86 -2.49 -5.39
C GLU A 103 13.65 -1.25 -6.26
N GLU A 104 13.68 -0.08 -5.64
CA GLU A 104 13.66 1.21 -6.31
C GLU A 104 14.79 1.31 -7.35
N ILE A 105 14.47 1.86 -8.52
CA ILE A 105 15.46 2.14 -9.56
C ILE A 105 16.48 3.14 -9.00
N ASN A 106 17.76 2.75 -9.03
CA ASN A 106 18.87 3.51 -8.45
C ASN A 106 18.74 3.73 -6.93
N GLY A 107 17.95 2.93 -6.21
CA GLY A 107 17.75 3.09 -4.77
C GLY A 107 19.05 3.00 -3.95
N ARG A 108 20.01 2.18 -4.39
CA ARG A 108 21.29 1.98 -3.68
C ARG A 108 22.13 3.26 -3.51
N SER A 109 21.94 4.27 -4.37
CA SER A 109 22.62 5.57 -4.23
C SER A 109 21.92 6.52 -3.26
N LYS A 110 20.77 6.14 -2.70
CA LYS A 110 19.95 6.97 -1.80
C LYS A 110 19.86 6.32 -0.43
N SER A 111 20.18 7.08 0.63
CA SER A 111 20.15 6.56 2.00
C SER A 111 18.73 6.36 2.52
N TYR A 112 17.83 7.30 2.23
CA TYR A 112 16.51 7.40 2.88
C TYR A 112 16.64 7.27 4.41
N CYS A 113 17.59 8.00 4.96
CA CYS A 113 17.83 8.05 6.39
C CYS A 113 17.43 9.43 6.90
N ASP A 114 16.40 9.46 7.74
CA ASP A 114 16.11 10.60 8.59
C ASP A 114 16.97 10.46 9.86
N THR A 115 18.01 11.28 9.96
CA THR A 115 18.94 11.29 11.09
C THR A 115 18.36 11.98 12.33
N VAL A 116 17.23 12.68 12.19
CA VAL A 116 16.54 13.33 13.31
C VAL A 116 15.65 12.34 14.07
N ASP A 117 15.21 11.27 13.41
CA ASP A 117 14.46 10.20 14.07
C ASP A 117 15.34 9.38 15.04
N SER A 118 15.15 9.63 16.33
CA SER A 118 15.82 8.91 17.41
C SER A 118 15.16 7.58 17.79
N GLN A 119 13.92 7.33 17.38
CA GLN A 119 13.20 6.08 17.62
C GLN A 119 13.75 4.95 16.74
N TYR A 120 14.12 5.28 15.51
CA TYR A 120 14.60 4.33 14.51
C TYR A 120 15.94 4.78 13.93
N PRO A 121 17.03 4.74 14.72
CA PRO A 121 18.33 5.25 14.30
C PRO A 121 18.85 4.48 13.08
N CYS A 122 19.40 5.22 12.11
CA CYS A 122 19.93 4.63 10.90
C CYS A 122 21.19 3.81 11.17
N ASN A 123 21.25 2.60 10.62
CA ASN A 123 22.49 1.85 10.53
C ASN A 123 23.33 2.40 9.36
N PRO A 124 24.58 2.89 9.58
CA PRO A 124 25.40 3.51 8.54
C PRO A 124 25.75 2.57 7.38
N LYS A 125 25.73 1.24 7.63
CA LYS A 125 25.98 0.19 6.64
C LYS A 125 24.73 -0.18 5.83
N LYS A 126 23.58 0.43 6.13
CA LYS A 126 22.30 0.10 5.50
C LYS A 126 21.70 1.29 4.76
N ARG A 127 20.73 0.99 3.91
CA ARG A 127 20.00 1.93 3.04
C ARG A 127 18.53 1.56 3.01
N TYR A 128 17.66 2.55 3.19
CA TYR A 128 16.22 2.36 3.37
C TYR A 128 15.42 2.85 2.15
N TYR A 129 15.95 2.68 0.95
CA TYR A 129 15.24 2.99 -0.30
C TYR A 129 14.04 2.06 -0.52
N GLY A 130 13.21 2.40 -1.53
CA GLY A 130 11.98 1.68 -1.83
C GLY A 130 12.19 0.17 -2.07
N ARG A 131 11.47 -0.68 -1.32
CA ARG A 131 11.40 -2.13 -1.58
C ARG A 131 9.97 -2.68 -1.51
N GLY A 132 9.72 -3.73 -2.28
CA GLY A 132 8.45 -4.45 -2.28
C GLY A 132 7.31 -3.73 -3.01
N PRO A 133 6.07 -4.26 -2.91
CA PRO A 133 4.92 -3.81 -3.71
C PRO A 133 4.54 -2.35 -3.51
N MET A 134 4.69 -1.84 -2.27
CA MET A 134 4.41 -0.44 -1.91
C MET A 134 5.67 0.42 -1.81
N GLN A 135 6.82 -0.09 -2.27
CA GLN A 135 8.11 0.62 -2.23
C GLN A 135 8.40 1.25 -0.86
N LEU A 136 8.34 0.42 0.21
CA LEU A 136 8.62 0.86 1.58
C LEU A 136 9.97 1.57 1.63
N ALA A 137 9.98 2.82 2.10
CA ALA A 137 11.16 3.68 2.13
C ALA A 137 11.25 4.41 3.47
N TRP A 138 12.45 4.86 3.84
CA TRP A 138 12.80 5.54 5.09
C TRP A 138 12.97 4.64 6.32
N ASN A 139 14.02 4.90 7.11
CA ASN A 139 14.36 4.19 8.35
C ASN A 139 13.17 4.04 9.31
N TYR A 140 12.39 5.11 9.50
CA TYR A 140 11.23 5.09 10.39
C TYR A 140 10.13 4.11 9.95
N ASN A 141 9.88 4.01 8.64
CA ASN A 141 8.91 3.06 8.11
C ASN A 141 9.42 1.62 8.20
N TYR A 142 10.71 1.39 7.89
CA TYR A 142 11.32 0.08 8.04
C TYR A 142 11.32 -0.38 9.51
N GLY A 143 11.68 0.51 10.43
CA GLY A 143 11.69 0.23 11.86
C GLY A 143 10.28 -0.08 12.39
N ALA A 144 9.29 0.75 12.06
CA ALA A 144 7.90 0.54 12.47
C ALA A 144 7.30 -0.75 11.88
N ALA A 145 7.54 -1.01 10.59
CA ALA A 145 7.10 -2.24 9.93
C ALA A 145 7.79 -3.47 10.54
N GLY A 146 9.11 -3.38 10.78
CA GLY A 146 9.90 -4.44 11.40
C GLY A 146 9.37 -4.83 12.77
N LYS A 147 9.13 -3.82 13.63
CA LYS A 147 8.54 -3.98 14.96
C LYS A 147 7.16 -4.64 14.90
N SER A 148 6.31 -4.23 13.97
CA SER A 148 4.94 -4.75 13.84
C SER A 148 4.90 -6.18 13.27
N LEU A 149 5.82 -6.50 12.35
CA LEU A 149 5.76 -7.73 11.55
C LEU A 149 6.76 -8.82 11.99
N GLY A 150 7.62 -8.52 12.96
CA GLY A 150 8.59 -9.44 13.53
C GLY A 150 9.82 -9.65 12.65
N PHE A 151 10.37 -8.58 12.07
CA PHE A 151 11.67 -8.61 11.38
C PHE A 151 12.53 -7.40 11.75
N ASP A 152 13.85 -7.52 11.61
CA ASP A 152 14.75 -6.40 11.84
C ASP A 152 14.76 -5.44 10.65
N GLY A 153 13.93 -4.41 10.71
CA GLY A 153 13.87 -3.39 9.65
C GLY A 153 15.07 -2.45 9.61
N ILE A 154 15.81 -2.32 10.71
CA ILE A 154 16.91 -1.35 10.82
C ILE A 154 18.23 -1.96 10.33
N ASN A 155 18.52 -3.20 10.72
CA ASN A 155 19.76 -3.90 10.36
C ASN A 155 19.59 -4.93 9.25
N ASN A 156 18.37 -5.24 8.82
CA ASN A 156 18.10 -6.12 7.69
C ASN A 156 16.96 -5.61 6.78
N PRO A 157 17.00 -4.34 6.30
CA PRO A 157 15.97 -3.82 5.40
C PRO A 157 15.87 -4.59 4.07
N GLU A 158 16.96 -5.24 3.62
CA GLU A 158 17.01 -6.05 2.41
C GLU A 158 16.05 -7.26 2.43
N ILE A 159 15.62 -7.72 3.62
CA ILE A 159 14.63 -8.81 3.74
C ILE A 159 13.33 -8.53 2.98
N VAL A 160 12.95 -7.25 2.83
CA VAL A 160 11.77 -6.82 2.08
C VAL A 160 11.91 -7.10 0.58
N ALA A 161 13.14 -7.21 0.07
CA ALA A 161 13.45 -7.54 -1.32
C ALA A 161 13.86 -9.00 -1.54
N THR A 162 14.22 -9.75 -0.49
CA THR A 162 14.66 -11.15 -0.62
C THR A 162 13.61 -12.16 -0.16
N ASN A 163 12.68 -11.78 0.73
CA ASN A 163 11.59 -12.62 1.18
C ASN A 163 10.25 -12.11 0.68
N ARG A 164 9.63 -12.84 -0.26
CA ARG A 164 8.34 -12.44 -0.88
C ARG A 164 7.18 -12.32 0.11
N VAL A 165 7.18 -13.11 1.19
CA VAL A 165 6.13 -13.04 2.22
C VAL A 165 6.31 -11.78 3.05
N VAL A 166 7.54 -11.46 3.47
CA VAL A 166 7.83 -10.20 4.16
C VAL A 166 7.53 -9.00 3.26
N SER A 167 7.85 -9.09 1.97
CA SER A 167 7.54 -8.06 0.96
C SER A 167 6.05 -7.73 0.88
N PHE A 168 5.17 -8.74 0.82
CA PHE A 168 3.72 -8.49 0.85
C PHE A 168 3.22 -8.07 2.23
N LYS A 169 3.83 -8.57 3.33
CA LYS A 169 3.50 -8.13 4.70
C LYS A 169 3.74 -6.63 4.86
N THR A 170 4.87 -6.09 4.40
CA THR A 170 5.16 -4.65 4.53
C THR A 170 4.20 -3.80 3.68
N ALA A 171 3.83 -4.27 2.48
CA ALA A 171 2.86 -3.58 1.64
C ALA A 171 1.46 -3.50 2.27
N LEU A 172 0.97 -4.62 2.82
CA LEU A 172 -0.33 -4.65 3.51
C LEU A 172 -0.30 -3.90 4.83
N TRP A 173 0.80 -4.00 5.60
CA TRP A 173 1.00 -3.20 6.80
C TRP A 173 0.90 -1.70 6.47
N PHE A 174 1.66 -1.23 5.48
CA PHE A 174 1.64 0.19 5.11
C PHE A 174 0.23 0.63 4.68
N TRP A 175 -0.44 -0.20 3.88
CA TRP A 175 -1.81 0.07 3.46
C TRP A 175 -2.77 0.20 4.65
N MET A 176 -2.75 -0.77 5.57
CA MET A 176 -3.65 -0.75 6.73
C MET A 176 -3.33 0.37 7.71
N GLU A 177 -2.06 0.74 7.85
CA GLU A 177 -1.64 1.82 8.75
C GLU A 177 -1.95 3.21 8.19
N ASN A 178 -1.78 3.43 6.88
CA ASN A 178 -1.75 4.77 6.30
C ASN A 178 -2.87 5.06 5.29
N VAL A 179 -3.49 4.03 4.69
CA VAL A 179 -4.32 4.18 3.49
C VAL A 179 -5.75 3.66 3.68
N HIS A 180 -5.91 2.48 4.26
CA HIS A 180 -7.19 1.78 4.41
C HIS A 180 -8.27 2.68 5.00
N TRP A 181 -7.94 3.38 6.08
CA TRP A 181 -8.91 4.15 6.85
C TRP A 181 -9.53 5.30 6.05
N ASP A 182 -8.70 6.06 5.32
CA ASP A 182 -9.18 7.15 4.47
C ASP A 182 -10.01 6.62 3.29
N PHE A 183 -9.62 5.48 2.73
CA PHE A 183 -10.37 4.88 1.63
C PHE A 183 -11.72 4.32 2.09
N ALA A 184 -11.71 3.54 3.17
CA ALA A 184 -12.87 2.87 3.73
C ALA A 184 -13.87 3.82 4.41
N SER A 185 -13.48 5.06 4.70
CA SER A 185 -14.40 6.13 5.14
C SER A 185 -14.94 6.98 3.98
N GLY A 186 -14.67 6.59 2.73
CA GLY A 186 -15.28 7.16 1.54
C GLY A 186 -14.56 8.39 0.96
N LYS A 187 -13.31 8.67 1.35
CA LYS A 187 -12.58 9.84 0.82
C LYS A 187 -12.16 9.70 -0.66
N GLY A 188 -12.20 8.47 -1.19
CA GLY A 188 -11.93 8.17 -2.60
C GLY A 188 -10.45 7.90 -2.90
N PHE A 189 -10.16 7.56 -4.15
CA PHE A 189 -8.83 7.13 -4.60
C PHE A 189 -7.78 8.25 -4.56
N GLY A 190 -8.17 9.51 -4.74
CA GLY A 190 -7.25 10.65 -4.60
C GLY A 190 -6.63 10.74 -3.21
N ALA A 191 -7.39 10.39 -2.16
CA ALA A 191 -6.89 10.36 -0.80
C ALA A 191 -5.82 9.28 -0.57
N THR A 192 -5.89 8.15 -1.31
CA THR A 192 -4.87 7.10 -1.21
C THR A 192 -3.58 7.52 -1.89
N ILE A 193 -3.66 8.26 -3.01
CA ILE A 193 -2.47 8.88 -3.62
C ILE A 193 -1.82 9.87 -2.64
N GLN A 194 -2.62 10.73 -2.01
CA GLN A 194 -2.13 11.70 -1.02
C GLN A 194 -1.47 11.02 0.19
N ALA A 195 -2.02 9.90 0.66
CA ALA A 195 -1.48 9.13 1.78
C ALA A 195 -0.16 8.42 1.42
N ILE A 196 -0.02 7.95 0.18
CA ILE A 196 1.18 7.23 -0.29
C ILE A 196 2.29 8.20 -0.66
N ASN A 197 1.97 9.25 -1.42
CA ASN A 197 2.93 10.25 -1.84
C ASN A 197 2.23 11.60 -2.11
N GLY A 198 2.01 12.36 -1.05
CA GLY A 198 1.40 13.69 -1.12
C GLY A 198 2.16 14.71 -1.98
N ASN A 199 3.42 14.44 -2.32
CA ASN A 199 4.20 15.29 -3.23
C ASN A 199 3.82 15.12 -4.71
N GLU A 200 2.97 14.14 -5.06
CA GLU A 200 2.42 14.02 -6.42
C GLU A 200 1.18 14.90 -6.63
N CYS A 201 0.47 15.22 -5.55
CA CYS A 201 -0.81 15.93 -5.55
C CYS A 201 -0.65 17.46 -5.72
N LYS A 202 -1.78 18.18 -5.84
CA LYS A 202 -1.87 19.63 -6.05
C LYS A 202 -1.13 20.09 -7.31
N GLY A 203 -1.18 19.25 -8.34
CA GLY A 203 -0.54 19.52 -9.62
C GLY A 203 0.97 19.33 -9.67
N LYS A 204 1.63 18.92 -8.58
CA LYS A 204 3.09 18.74 -8.51
C LYS A 204 3.60 17.62 -9.42
N ASN A 205 2.85 16.53 -9.57
CA ASN A 205 3.17 15.46 -10.52
C ASN A 205 1.90 14.89 -11.17
N ARG A 206 1.31 15.67 -12.07
CA ARG A 206 0.07 15.29 -12.78
C ARG A 206 0.20 13.97 -13.54
N ALA A 207 1.39 13.66 -14.08
CA ALA A 207 1.62 12.42 -14.82
C ALA A 207 1.55 11.19 -13.90
N ALA A 208 2.18 11.25 -12.72
CA ALA A 208 2.11 10.19 -11.73
C ALA A 208 0.67 9.91 -11.27
N VAL A 209 -0.06 10.96 -10.87
CA VAL A 209 -1.47 10.88 -10.47
C VAL A 209 -2.30 10.25 -11.59
N ARG A 210 -2.16 10.75 -12.83
CA ARG A 210 -2.87 10.21 -14.00
C ARG A 210 -2.60 8.73 -14.20
N SER A 211 -1.34 8.28 -14.13
CA SER A 211 -1.01 6.85 -14.28
C SER A 211 -1.67 5.98 -13.21
N ARG A 212 -1.66 6.41 -11.95
CA ARG A 212 -2.33 5.69 -10.85
C ARG A 212 -3.83 5.59 -11.08
N VAL A 213 -4.47 6.70 -11.46
CA VAL A 213 -5.92 6.75 -11.77
C VAL A 213 -6.25 5.82 -12.93
N THR A 214 -5.44 5.80 -13.99
CA THR A 214 -5.64 4.91 -15.14
C THR A 214 -5.62 3.43 -14.72
N TYR A 215 -4.67 3.02 -13.87
CA TYR A 215 -4.66 1.63 -13.37
C TYR A 215 -5.88 1.32 -12.51
N TYR A 216 -6.27 2.24 -11.62
CA TYR A 216 -7.44 2.07 -10.75
C TYR A 216 -8.73 1.92 -11.55
N VAL A 217 -8.95 2.79 -12.55
CA VAL A 217 -10.10 2.71 -13.46
C VAL A 217 -10.11 1.38 -14.22
N ASN A 218 -8.95 0.94 -14.72
CA ASN A 218 -8.84 -0.33 -15.43
C ASN A 218 -9.20 -1.52 -14.52
N TYR A 219 -8.68 -1.56 -13.29
CA TYR A 219 -8.95 -2.66 -12.35
C TYR A 219 -10.39 -2.65 -11.83
N CYS A 220 -10.98 -1.47 -11.60
CA CYS A 220 -12.41 -1.35 -11.31
C CYS A 220 -13.27 -1.93 -12.46
N LYS A 221 -12.92 -1.63 -13.73
CA LYS A 221 -13.58 -2.19 -14.90
C LYS A 221 -13.47 -3.73 -14.93
N GLN A 222 -12.28 -4.28 -14.68
CA GLN A 222 -12.09 -5.74 -14.63
C GLN A 222 -12.91 -6.41 -13.52
N PHE A 223 -13.16 -5.70 -12.40
CA PHE A 223 -13.98 -6.21 -11.30
C PHE A 223 -15.48 -5.94 -11.45
N GLY A 224 -15.89 -5.24 -12.52
CA GLY A 224 -17.28 -4.87 -12.76
C GLY A 224 -17.82 -3.90 -11.71
N VAL A 225 -17.01 -2.94 -11.25
CA VAL A 225 -17.41 -1.95 -10.23
C VAL A 225 -17.15 -0.52 -10.70
N ALA A 226 -18.02 0.40 -10.32
CA ALA A 226 -17.79 1.83 -10.51
C ALA A 226 -16.63 2.30 -9.61
N THR A 227 -15.83 3.23 -10.12
CA THR A 227 -14.63 3.78 -9.46
C THR A 227 -14.94 4.62 -8.22
N GLY A 228 -16.18 5.08 -8.06
CA GLY A 228 -16.56 6.05 -7.04
C GLY A 228 -16.17 7.47 -7.43
N ARG A 229 -16.20 8.39 -6.46
CA ARG A 229 -15.86 9.81 -6.64
C ARG A 229 -14.44 10.10 -6.15
N ASN A 230 -13.96 11.33 -6.34
CA ASN A 230 -12.69 11.84 -5.80
C ASN A 230 -11.48 10.99 -6.21
N LEU A 231 -11.31 10.79 -7.51
CA LEU A 231 -10.21 9.97 -8.04
C LEU A 231 -8.85 10.68 -8.03
N TRP A 232 -8.87 12.01 -7.96
CA TRP A 232 -7.71 12.85 -8.15
C TRP A 232 -7.30 13.54 -6.85
N CYS A 233 -6.02 13.85 -6.79
CA CYS A 233 -5.40 14.86 -5.95
C CYS A 233 -4.48 15.69 -6.88
#